data_AF-A0A0G2GZU3-F1
#
_entry.id   AF-A0A0G2GZU3-F1
#
_cell.length_a   1.000
_cell.length_b   1.000
_cell.length_c   1.000
_cell.angle_alpha   90.00
_cell.angle_beta   90.00
_cell.angle_gamma   90.00
#
_symmetry.space_group_name_H-M   'P 1'
#
loop_
_entity.id
_entity.type
_entity.pdbx_description
1 polymer ?
#
loop_
_entity_poly.entity_id
_entity_poly.type
_entity_poly.pdbx_seq_one_letter_code
_entity_poly.pdbx_strand_id
1 'polypeptide(L)'
;MLKIWSMKQKQQQEENAAAGQKKKKVTAAQLRVQKDLSELSLGSTMKTEFPNPDDILNFVLTIEPDEGMYKGGRFNFNFAINQNFPHDPPKVKCTQKIYHPNIDLEGNVCLNILREDWKPVLNLNAVIVGLQFLFLEPNASDPLNKEAAEDLKSNREGFKRNVREPHGEDVARWQLAAPAVQRRTFVSALNAATKGAVAAAPRAAVSIPKQQARGMKTIDFAGTKEVVYERDDWPREKLHDYFKDDTLALIGYGSQGHGQGLNLRDNGLNVIIGVRKNGASWKEAQQDGWVPGKNLFDVDEAISRGTIIMNLLSDAAQSETWPHIKPQLTKGKTLYFSHGFSPVFKDLTKVDVPKDIDVILVAPKGSGRTVRSLFKEGRGINSSVAVYQDVTGKAEERAVALGVAVGSGYLYKTTFEKEVYSDLYGERGCLMGGIHGMFLAQYEVLRERGHSPSEAFNETVEEATQSLYPLIGANGMDYMYAACSTTARRGAIDWSKRFQEALKPVFNDLYDAVADGTETKRSLDYNGRPDYRELYDKEMEEIRNLEIWRAGKAVRSLRPENN
;
A
#
# COMPACT_ATOMS: atom_id res chain seq x y z
N MET A 1 0.82 -46.35 54.66
CA MET A 1 -0.18 -45.94 53.64
C MET A 1 -1.17 -44.85 54.09
N LEU A 2 -1.40 -44.62 55.40
CA LEU A 2 -2.38 -43.62 55.89
C LEU A 2 -1.94 -42.13 55.85
N LYS A 3 -0.64 -41.80 55.75
CA LYS A 3 -0.17 -40.40 55.69
C LYS A 3 -0.25 -39.75 54.30
N ILE A 4 -0.26 -40.53 53.23
CA ILE A 4 -0.30 -40.02 51.84
C ILE A 4 -1.73 -39.63 51.42
N TRP A 5 -2.74 -40.33 51.96
CA TRP A 5 -4.14 -40.06 51.66
C TRP A 5 -4.67 -38.79 52.36
N SER A 6 -4.21 -38.53 53.58
CA SER A 6 -4.53 -37.30 54.33
C SER A 6 -3.91 -36.05 53.69
N MET A 7 -2.70 -36.15 53.11
CA MET A 7 -2.07 -35.04 52.39
C MET A 7 -2.77 -34.72 51.07
N LYS A 8 -3.25 -35.73 50.32
CA LYS A 8 -4.05 -35.51 49.12
C LYS A 8 -5.42 -34.89 49.42
N GLN A 9 -6.07 -35.26 50.52
CA GLN A 9 -7.32 -34.63 50.93
C GLN A 9 -7.12 -33.18 51.42
N LYS A 10 -5.99 -32.87 52.08
CA LYS A 10 -5.64 -31.50 52.44
C LYS A 10 -5.31 -30.64 51.22
N GLN A 11 -4.53 -31.15 50.25
CA GLN A 11 -4.27 -30.45 48.99
C GLN A 11 -5.56 -30.22 48.18
N GLN A 12 -6.48 -31.18 48.17
CA GLN A 12 -7.74 -31.07 47.45
C GLN A 12 -8.76 -30.16 48.16
N GLN A 13 -8.67 -30.01 49.50
CA GLN A 13 -9.42 -29.00 50.26
C GLN A 13 -8.81 -27.60 50.12
N GLU A 14 -7.47 -27.48 50.02
CA GLU A 14 -6.78 -26.20 49.77
C GLU A 14 -7.00 -25.72 48.32
N GLU A 15 -7.03 -26.61 47.33
CA GLU A 15 -7.40 -26.29 45.94
C GLU A 15 -8.88 -25.88 45.81
N ASN A 16 -9.78 -26.53 46.56
CA ASN A 16 -11.20 -26.15 46.59
C ASN A 16 -11.46 -24.86 47.39
N ALA A 17 -10.61 -24.51 48.36
CA ALA A 17 -10.67 -23.22 49.06
C ALA A 17 -10.10 -22.07 48.20
N ALA A 18 -9.09 -22.35 47.36
CA ALA A 18 -8.57 -21.39 46.37
C ALA A 18 -9.51 -21.17 45.18
N ALA A 19 -10.44 -22.11 44.92
CA ALA A 19 -11.48 -21.98 43.89
C ALA A 19 -12.60 -20.96 44.23
N GLY A 20 -12.57 -20.38 45.45
CA GLY A 20 -13.53 -19.38 45.91
C GLY A 20 -13.27 -17.94 45.46
N GLN A 21 -12.12 -17.64 44.85
CA GLN A 21 -11.88 -16.35 44.20
C GLN A 21 -11.96 -16.52 42.68
N LYS A 22 -13.08 -16.09 42.09
CA LYS A 22 -13.22 -15.96 40.63
C LYS A 22 -12.06 -15.11 40.11
N LYS A 23 -11.02 -15.73 39.53
CA LYS A 23 -10.03 -15.02 38.70
C LYS A 23 -10.82 -14.29 37.61
N LYS A 24 -10.80 -12.95 37.62
CA LYS A 24 -11.42 -12.13 36.56
C LYS A 24 -10.86 -12.63 35.22
N LYS A 25 -11.72 -13.14 34.35
CA LYS A 25 -11.32 -13.50 32.98
C LYS A 25 -10.83 -12.22 32.30
N VAL A 26 -9.57 -12.20 31.89
CA VAL A 26 -8.99 -11.10 31.11
C VAL A 26 -9.64 -11.11 29.72
N THR A 27 -10.13 -9.97 29.26
CA THR A 27 -10.77 -9.86 27.94
C THR A 27 -9.74 -9.79 26.82
N ALA A 28 -10.14 -10.08 25.58
CA ALA A 28 -9.25 -9.98 24.42
C ALA A 28 -8.72 -8.53 24.24
N ALA A 29 -9.57 -7.53 24.48
CA ALA A 29 -9.19 -6.13 24.51
C ALA A 29 -8.12 -5.86 25.59
N GLN A 30 -8.29 -6.39 26.80
CA GLN A 30 -7.29 -6.23 27.86
C GLN A 30 -5.95 -6.88 27.51
N LEU A 31 -5.95 -8.10 26.95
CA LEU A 31 -4.70 -8.75 26.49
C LEU A 31 -4.01 -7.94 25.39
N ARG A 32 -4.78 -7.40 24.45
CA ARG A 32 -4.24 -6.56 23.38
C ARG A 32 -3.67 -5.25 23.92
N VAL A 33 -4.36 -4.58 24.84
CA VAL A 33 -3.87 -3.36 25.49
C VAL A 33 -2.63 -3.62 26.32
N GLN A 34 -2.56 -4.73 27.06
CA GLN A 34 -1.34 -5.12 27.77
C GLN A 34 -0.14 -5.25 26.82
N LYS A 35 -0.34 -5.87 25.66
CA LYS A 35 0.69 -5.97 24.63
C LYS A 35 1.09 -4.58 24.12
N ASP A 36 0.13 -3.77 23.68
CA ASP A 36 0.38 -2.43 23.16
C ASP A 36 1.11 -1.53 24.19
N LEU A 37 0.77 -1.65 25.48
CA LEU A 37 1.43 -0.92 26.56
C LEU A 37 2.85 -1.44 26.87
N SER A 38 3.08 -2.76 26.74
CA SER A 38 4.42 -3.34 26.94
C SER A 38 5.41 -2.97 25.83
N GLU A 39 4.90 -2.68 24.64
CA GLU A 39 5.67 -2.24 23.47
C GLU A 39 5.73 -0.69 23.37
N LEU A 40 5.14 0.02 24.33
CA LEU A 40 5.05 1.47 24.30
C LEU A 40 6.43 2.11 24.56
N SER A 41 6.92 2.86 23.58
CA SER A 41 8.17 3.62 23.69
C SER A 41 7.85 5.12 23.67
N LEU A 42 7.79 5.73 24.86
CA LEU A 42 7.51 7.16 25.00
C LEU A 42 8.81 7.96 25.03
N GLY A 43 8.87 9.03 24.23
CA GLY A 43 9.93 10.03 24.34
C GLY A 43 9.84 10.83 25.66
N SER A 44 10.89 11.60 25.97
CA SER A 44 10.97 12.39 27.21
C SER A 44 9.86 13.44 27.40
N THR A 45 9.16 13.79 26.31
CA THR A 45 8.04 14.74 26.28
C THR A 45 6.68 14.11 26.56
N MET A 46 6.61 12.81 26.85
CA MET A 46 5.34 12.11 27.02
C MET A 46 5.34 11.21 28.25
N LYS A 47 4.19 11.15 28.92
CA LYS A 47 4.00 10.29 30.10
C LYS A 47 2.60 9.72 30.13
N THR A 48 2.45 8.46 30.50
CA THR A 48 1.16 7.84 30.79
C THR A 48 0.93 7.73 32.30
N GLU A 49 -0.30 7.96 32.72
CA GLU A 49 -0.76 7.79 34.10
C GLU A 49 -2.04 6.96 34.11
N PHE A 50 -2.10 5.96 34.98
CA PHE A 50 -3.26 5.08 35.14
C PHE A 50 -3.96 5.43 36.45
N PRO A 51 -5.06 6.21 36.42
CA PRO A 51 -5.76 6.62 37.64
C PRO A 51 -6.21 5.45 38.51
N ASN A 52 -6.53 4.32 37.88
CA ASN A 52 -6.77 3.06 38.52
C ASN A 52 -5.79 2.00 37.98
N PRO A 53 -4.85 1.49 38.79
CA PRO A 53 -3.90 0.46 38.36
C PRO A 53 -4.55 -0.84 37.87
N ASP A 54 -5.78 -1.14 38.33
CA ASP A 54 -6.54 -2.32 37.91
C ASP A 54 -7.32 -2.10 36.60
N ASP A 55 -7.33 -0.88 36.05
CA ASP A 55 -8.02 -0.53 34.81
C ASP A 55 -7.05 0.05 33.77
N ILE A 56 -6.41 -0.85 33.05
CA ILE A 56 -5.51 -0.50 31.94
C ILE A 56 -6.23 0.04 30.70
N LEU A 57 -7.57 -0.07 30.63
CA LEU A 57 -8.34 0.38 29.46
C LEU A 57 -8.63 1.88 29.50
N ASN A 58 -8.43 2.51 30.66
CA ASN A 58 -8.61 3.95 30.85
C ASN A 58 -7.34 4.55 31.46
N PHE A 59 -6.67 5.40 30.70
CA PHE A 59 -5.45 6.06 31.15
C PHE A 59 -5.36 7.48 30.61
N VAL A 60 -4.47 8.27 31.22
CA VAL A 60 -4.20 9.65 30.82
C VAL A 60 -2.83 9.69 30.15
N LEU A 61 -2.75 10.28 28.98
CA LEU A 61 -1.49 10.65 28.33
C LEU A 61 -1.24 12.14 28.56
N THR A 62 -0.09 12.49 29.12
CA THR A 62 0.44 13.85 29.14
C THR A 62 1.45 14.02 28.02
N ILE A 63 1.32 15.09 27.23
CA ILE A 63 2.28 15.54 26.22
C ILE A 63 2.79 16.93 26.62
N GLU A 64 4.11 17.09 26.72
CA GLU A 64 4.81 18.33 27.01
C GLU A 64 5.76 18.65 25.83
N PRO A 65 5.27 19.33 24.76
CA PRO A 65 6.11 19.63 23.60
C PRO A 65 7.34 20.46 23.99
N ASP A 66 8.51 20.02 23.54
CA ASP A 66 9.81 20.68 23.76
C ASP A 66 10.25 21.56 22.58
N GLU A 67 9.52 21.48 21.46
CA GLU A 67 9.66 22.29 20.27
C GLU A 67 8.30 22.70 19.67
N GLY A 68 8.33 23.41 18.53
CA GLY A 68 7.12 23.87 17.86
C GLY A 68 6.41 25.04 18.55
N MET A 69 5.18 25.33 18.11
CA MET A 69 4.41 26.49 18.59
C MET A 69 3.87 26.31 20.00
N TYR A 70 3.68 25.07 20.42
CA TYR A 70 3.16 24.68 21.74
C TYR A 70 4.25 24.36 22.75
N LYS A 71 5.51 24.68 22.43
CA LYS A 71 6.67 24.47 23.30
C LYS A 71 6.43 25.01 24.72
N GLY A 72 6.64 24.18 25.73
CA GLY A 72 6.46 24.52 27.14
C GLY A 72 5.01 24.42 27.64
N GLY A 73 4.06 24.04 26.77
CA GLY A 73 2.72 23.66 27.18
C GLY A 73 2.67 22.25 27.75
N ARG A 74 1.58 21.93 28.47
CA ARG A 74 1.31 20.59 29.00
C ARG A 74 -0.14 20.21 28.69
N PHE A 75 -0.32 19.13 27.94
CA PHE A 75 -1.60 18.72 27.37
C PHE A 75 -1.94 17.29 27.78
N ASN A 76 -3.13 17.09 28.34
CA ASN A 76 -3.57 15.82 28.91
C ASN A 76 -4.72 15.26 28.08
N PHE A 77 -4.61 13.98 27.71
CA PHE A 77 -5.57 13.26 26.91
C PHE A 77 -6.08 12.04 27.66
N ASN A 78 -7.41 11.93 27.81
CA ASN A 78 -8.05 10.74 28.33
C ASN A 78 -8.21 9.71 27.21
N PHE A 79 -7.61 8.54 27.40
CA PHE A 79 -7.84 7.36 26.58
C PHE A 79 -8.92 6.50 27.23
N ALA A 80 -9.93 6.12 26.45
CA ALA A 80 -10.97 5.17 26.85
C ALA A 80 -11.08 4.08 25.79
N ILE A 81 -10.62 2.88 26.13
CA ILE A 81 -10.57 1.73 25.24
C ILE A 81 -11.79 0.84 25.48
N ASN A 82 -12.54 0.56 24.41
CA ASN A 82 -13.73 -0.27 24.50
C ASN A 82 -13.40 -1.77 24.39
N GLN A 83 -14.38 -2.63 24.71
CA GLN A 83 -14.20 -4.09 24.71
C GLN A 83 -14.04 -4.71 23.31
N ASN A 84 -14.34 -3.97 22.25
CA ASN A 84 -14.16 -4.42 20.86
C ASN A 84 -12.77 -4.07 20.31
N PHE A 85 -11.90 -3.44 21.09
CA PHE A 85 -10.52 -3.17 20.69
C PHE A 85 -9.78 -4.50 20.40
N PRO A 86 -9.02 -4.60 19.28
CA PRO A 86 -8.59 -3.53 18.36
C PRO A 86 -9.51 -3.29 17.15
N HIS A 87 -10.70 -3.88 17.07
CA HIS A 87 -11.59 -3.67 15.92
C HIS A 87 -12.13 -2.24 15.85
N ASP A 88 -12.47 -1.65 16.99
CA ASP A 88 -12.81 -0.25 17.11
C ASP A 88 -11.63 0.57 17.67
N PRO A 89 -11.45 1.84 17.25
CA PRO A 89 -10.40 2.70 17.78
C PRO A 89 -10.63 3.05 19.27
N PRO A 90 -9.56 3.44 19.99
CA PRO A 90 -9.71 4.04 21.30
C PRO A 90 -10.44 5.39 21.18
N LYS A 91 -11.23 5.76 22.18
CA LYS A 91 -11.76 7.12 22.29
C LYS A 91 -10.74 7.98 23.01
N VAL A 92 -10.32 9.07 22.38
CA VAL A 92 -9.34 10.01 22.93
C VAL A 92 -9.96 11.39 23.04
N LYS A 93 -9.82 12.03 24.20
CA LYS A 93 -10.26 13.42 24.42
C LYS A 93 -9.19 14.25 25.13
N CYS A 94 -8.93 15.44 24.61
CA CYS A 94 -8.17 16.46 25.32
C CYS A 94 -8.97 16.96 26.53
N THR A 95 -8.33 17.07 27.69
CA THR A 95 -9.02 17.47 28.93
C THR A 95 -9.00 18.97 29.16
N GLN A 96 -8.02 19.67 28.59
CA GLN A 96 -7.92 21.12 28.66
C GLN A 96 -8.55 21.79 27.43
N LYS A 97 -9.06 23.00 27.63
CA LYS A 97 -9.39 23.89 26.51
C LYS A 97 -8.11 24.50 25.96
N ILE A 98 -7.86 24.30 24.68
CA ILE A 98 -6.64 24.76 24.01
C ILE A 98 -6.97 25.42 22.68
N TYR A 99 -6.15 26.38 22.28
CA TYR A 99 -6.25 26.99 20.95
C TYR A 99 -5.49 26.13 19.94
N HIS A 100 -6.20 25.23 19.26
CA HIS A 100 -5.58 24.27 18.36
C HIS A 100 -6.47 23.96 17.14
N PRO A 101 -5.97 23.99 15.88
CA PRO A 101 -6.80 23.76 14.68
C PRO A 101 -7.54 22.42 14.67
N ASN A 102 -6.88 21.34 15.12
CA ASN A 102 -7.42 19.98 15.10
C ASN A 102 -8.08 19.52 16.41
N ILE A 103 -8.26 20.39 17.41
CA ILE A 103 -8.90 20.05 18.69
C ILE A 103 -9.97 21.10 18.99
N ASP A 104 -11.21 20.68 19.21
CA ASP A 104 -12.31 21.61 19.55
C ASP A 104 -12.38 21.95 21.05
N LEU A 105 -13.31 22.83 21.40
CA LEU A 105 -13.50 23.32 22.78
C LEU A 105 -14.07 22.23 23.72
N GLU A 106 -14.65 21.18 23.15
CA GLU A 106 -15.15 19.99 23.85
C GLU A 106 -14.06 18.92 24.01
N GLY A 107 -12.85 19.18 23.51
CA GLY A 107 -11.68 18.31 23.60
C GLY A 107 -11.70 17.15 22.60
N ASN A 108 -12.59 17.15 21.61
CA ASN A 108 -12.57 16.15 20.55
C ASN A 108 -11.36 16.39 19.64
N VAL A 109 -10.75 15.30 19.19
CA VAL A 109 -9.54 15.32 18.37
C VAL A 109 -9.88 14.93 16.93
N CYS A 110 -9.36 15.68 15.96
CA CYS A 110 -9.35 15.30 14.56
C CYS A 110 -8.01 14.64 14.23
N LEU A 111 -8.02 13.31 14.28
CA LEU A 111 -6.92 12.46 13.91
C LEU A 111 -7.55 11.26 13.18
N ASN A 112 -7.26 11.07 11.88
CA ASN A 112 -8.02 10.13 11.05
C ASN A 112 -7.98 8.69 11.57
N ILE A 113 -6.87 8.28 12.18
CA ILE A 113 -6.73 6.96 12.79
C ILE A 113 -7.62 6.77 14.03
N LEU A 114 -8.31 7.79 14.53
CA LEU A 114 -9.36 7.64 15.54
C LEU A 114 -10.77 7.49 14.92
N ARG A 115 -10.86 7.43 13.58
CA ARG A 115 -12.11 7.42 12.80
C ARG A 115 -12.02 6.43 11.63
N GLU A 116 -12.14 6.91 10.38
CA GLU A 116 -12.19 6.09 9.16
C GLU A 116 -10.90 5.33 8.83
N ASP A 117 -9.75 5.85 9.24
CA ASP A 117 -8.45 5.24 8.94
C ASP A 117 -8.01 4.23 10.02
N TRP A 118 -8.81 4.00 11.06
CA TRP A 118 -8.50 2.97 12.06
C TRP A 118 -8.50 1.59 11.42
N LYS A 119 -7.43 0.82 11.68
CA LYS A 119 -7.32 -0.59 11.30
C LYS A 119 -6.88 -1.39 12.52
N PRO A 120 -7.37 -2.63 12.72
CA PRO A 120 -6.99 -3.47 13.88
C PRO A 120 -5.50 -3.79 13.99
N VAL A 121 -4.73 -3.56 12.92
CA VAL A 121 -3.26 -3.67 12.89
C VAL A 121 -2.56 -2.49 13.58
N LEU A 122 -3.19 -1.32 13.68
CA LEU A 122 -2.67 -0.17 14.41
C LEU A 122 -2.68 -0.44 15.93
N ASN A 123 -1.81 0.25 16.66
CA ASN A 123 -1.63 0.10 18.10
C ASN A 123 -1.72 1.45 18.83
N LEU A 124 -1.71 1.42 20.17
CA LEU A 124 -1.75 2.65 20.98
C LEU A 124 -0.56 3.58 20.71
N ASN A 125 0.61 3.04 20.35
CA ASN A 125 1.78 3.85 19.99
C ASN A 125 1.52 4.74 18.79
N ALA A 126 0.89 4.21 17.72
CA ALA A 126 0.52 4.99 16.54
C ALA A 126 -0.43 6.15 16.89
N VAL A 127 -1.37 5.93 17.81
CA VAL A 127 -2.28 6.97 18.29
C VAL A 127 -1.52 8.05 19.06
N ILE A 128 -0.65 7.65 19.99
CA ILE A 128 0.13 8.56 20.84
C ILE A 128 1.08 9.43 19.99
N VAL A 129 1.79 8.83 19.04
CA VAL A 129 2.64 9.54 18.09
C VAL A 129 1.80 10.48 17.21
N GLY A 130 0.64 10.04 16.73
CA GLY A 130 -0.28 10.89 15.97
C GLY A 130 -0.75 12.12 16.76
N LEU A 131 -1.03 11.97 18.06
CA LEU A 131 -1.37 13.09 18.94
C LEU A 131 -0.20 14.06 19.13
N GLN A 132 1.03 13.55 19.27
CA GLN A 132 2.23 14.40 19.35
C GLN A 132 2.41 15.24 18.07
N PHE A 133 2.22 14.63 16.90
CA PHE A 133 2.31 15.32 15.61
C PHE A 133 1.32 16.47 15.47
N LEU A 134 0.14 16.41 16.09
CA LEU A 134 -0.79 17.55 16.07
C LEU A 134 -0.16 18.82 16.67
N PHE A 135 0.67 18.68 17.70
CA PHE A 135 1.35 19.82 18.34
C PHE A 135 2.62 20.27 17.59
N LEU A 136 3.31 19.35 16.95
CA LEU A 136 4.50 19.69 16.15
C LEU A 136 4.10 20.34 14.81
N GLU A 137 3.07 19.81 14.17
CA GLU A 137 2.57 20.20 12.85
C GLU A 137 1.04 20.36 12.85
N PRO A 138 0.51 21.44 13.45
CA PRO A 138 -0.94 21.69 13.44
C PRO A 138 -1.45 21.86 12.00
N ASN A 139 -2.56 21.18 11.67
CA ASN A 139 -3.10 21.09 10.31
C ASN A 139 -4.33 21.99 10.15
N ALA A 140 -4.26 22.96 9.23
CA ALA A 140 -5.34 23.90 8.96
C ALA A 140 -6.26 23.51 7.77
N SER A 141 -6.00 22.38 7.10
CA SER A 141 -6.75 21.92 5.93
C SER A 141 -8.10 21.27 6.28
N ASP A 142 -8.16 20.55 7.40
CA ASP A 142 -9.40 19.95 7.94
C ASP A 142 -9.54 20.20 9.46
N PRO A 143 -9.87 21.44 9.87
CA PRO A 143 -9.85 21.83 11.28
C PRO A 143 -11.18 21.59 11.99
N LEU A 144 -11.10 21.23 13.27
CA LEU A 144 -12.25 21.32 14.18
C LEU A 144 -12.45 22.74 14.71
N ASN A 145 -11.34 23.45 14.95
CA ASN A 145 -11.34 24.86 15.32
C ASN A 145 -10.97 25.72 14.10
N LYS A 146 -12.00 26.25 13.42
CA LYS A 146 -11.84 27.05 12.19
C LYS A 146 -11.11 28.37 12.42
N GLU A 147 -11.28 28.99 13.59
CA GLU A 147 -10.63 30.26 13.93
C GLU A 147 -9.11 30.04 14.09
N ALA A 148 -8.72 29.04 14.88
CA ALA A 148 -7.32 28.64 15.04
C ALA A 148 -6.66 28.27 13.71
N ALA A 149 -7.40 27.61 12.82
CA ALA A 149 -6.92 27.24 11.49
C ALA A 149 -6.72 28.45 10.57
N GLU A 150 -7.64 29.41 10.60
CA GLU A 150 -7.53 30.64 9.80
C GLU A 150 -6.38 31.53 10.31
N ASP A 151 -6.23 31.65 11.62
CA ASP A 151 -5.09 32.32 12.24
C ASP A 151 -3.76 31.66 11.84
N LEU A 152 -3.70 30.33 11.85
CA LEU A 152 -2.50 29.60 11.42
C LEU A 152 -2.14 29.88 9.95
N LYS A 153 -3.15 30.02 9.06
CA LYS A 153 -2.96 30.31 7.64
C LYS A 153 -2.60 31.77 7.36
N SER A 154 -3.30 32.70 8.01
CA SER A 154 -3.30 34.12 7.63
C SER A 154 -2.49 35.01 8.59
N ASN A 155 -2.30 34.60 9.84
CA ASN A 155 -1.66 35.38 10.89
C ASN A 155 -0.87 34.52 11.89
N ARG A 156 0.22 33.91 11.42
CA ARG A 156 1.05 32.97 12.20
C ARG A 156 1.56 33.53 13.53
N GLU A 157 1.87 34.83 13.59
CA GLU A 157 2.31 35.48 14.85
C GLU A 157 1.15 35.75 15.81
N GLY A 158 -0.04 36.06 15.28
CA GLY A 158 -1.29 36.07 16.07
C GLY A 158 -1.58 34.69 16.67
N PHE A 159 -1.52 33.65 15.83
CA PHE A 159 -1.70 32.27 16.26
C PHE A 159 -0.75 31.88 17.41
N LYS A 160 0.56 32.12 17.27
CA LYS A 160 1.54 31.84 18.33
C LYS A 160 1.24 32.57 19.64
N ARG A 161 0.69 33.78 19.57
CA ARG A 161 0.31 34.57 20.74
C ARG A 161 -0.91 33.93 21.42
N ASN A 162 -1.93 33.60 20.64
CA ASN A 162 -3.16 32.97 21.11
C ASN A 162 -2.90 31.60 21.76
N VAL A 163 -1.97 30.81 21.21
CA VAL A 163 -1.50 29.54 21.82
C VAL A 163 -0.89 29.73 23.21
N ARG A 164 -0.27 30.89 23.48
CA ARG A 164 0.43 31.17 24.76
C ARG A 164 -0.44 31.85 25.80
N GLU A 165 -1.63 32.32 25.45
CA GLU A 165 -2.52 32.98 26.41
C GLU A 165 -3.16 31.94 27.35
N PRO A 166 -3.13 32.14 28.67
CA PRO A 166 -3.77 31.23 29.60
C PRO A 166 -5.30 31.32 29.45
N HIS A 167 -5.91 30.28 28.87
CA HIS A 167 -7.35 30.19 28.68
C HIS A 167 -8.06 29.78 29.98
N GLY A 168 -8.04 30.68 30.97
CA GLY A 168 -8.90 30.64 32.15
C GLY A 168 -10.00 31.69 32.01
N GLU A 169 -11.25 31.23 31.95
CA GLU A 169 -12.47 32.04 32.19
C GLU A 169 -12.67 33.31 31.33
N ASP A 170 -12.70 33.24 30.00
CA ASP A 170 -13.44 34.24 29.20
C ASP A 170 -13.70 33.76 27.76
N VAL A 171 -14.72 32.89 27.60
CA VAL A 171 -15.10 32.26 26.31
C VAL A 171 -15.93 33.22 25.42
N ALA A 172 -16.21 34.44 25.88
CA ALA A 172 -17.09 35.38 25.15
C ALA A 172 -16.38 36.26 24.12
N ARG A 173 -15.03 36.33 24.12
CA ARG A 173 -14.28 37.21 23.20
C ARG A 173 -14.16 36.70 21.77
N TRP A 174 -14.31 35.39 21.54
CA TRP A 174 -14.05 34.76 20.24
C TRP A 174 -15.23 34.84 19.25
N GLN A 175 -16.36 35.43 19.66
CA GLN A 175 -17.51 35.66 18.76
C GLN A 175 -17.59 37.08 18.16
N LEU A 176 -16.75 38.04 18.57
CA LEU A 176 -16.99 39.46 18.29
C LEU A 176 -15.92 40.23 17.49
N ALA A 177 -14.87 39.59 16.98
CA ALA A 177 -13.82 40.29 16.23
C ALA A 177 -13.79 39.91 14.74
N ALA A 178 -14.74 40.44 13.95
CA ALA A 178 -14.57 40.53 12.50
C ALA A 178 -13.91 41.89 12.15
N PRO A 179 -12.84 41.96 11.33
CA PRO A 179 -12.30 43.24 10.89
C PRO A 179 -13.19 43.86 9.82
N ALA A 180 -13.44 45.17 9.97
CA ALA A 180 -14.23 45.97 9.05
C ALA A 180 -13.61 46.00 7.63
N VAL A 181 -14.35 45.50 6.64
CA VAL A 181 -14.01 45.63 5.22
C VAL A 181 -14.28 47.08 4.77
N GLN A 182 -13.23 47.73 4.24
CA GLN A 182 -13.30 49.03 3.59
C GLN A 182 -14.29 48.98 2.41
N ARG A 183 -15.36 49.78 2.51
CA ARG A 183 -16.31 50.03 1.42
C ARG A 183 -15.65 50.87 0.32
N ARG A 184 -15.52 50.30 -0.88
CA ARG A 184 -15.54 51.09 -2.12
C ARG A 184 -16.97 51.17 -2.65
N THR A 185 -17.38 52.40 -2.85
CA THR A 185 -18.66 52.89 -3.33
C THR A 185 -18.95 52.45 -4.76
N PHE A 186 -20.14 51.88 -5.00
CA PHE A 186 -20.88 52.10 -6.24
C PHE A 186 -22.33 52.43 -5.90
N VAL A 187 -22.81 53.51 -6.51
CA VAL A 187 -24.07 54.21 -6.27
C VAL A 187 -25.22 53.56 -7.02
N SER A 188 -26.38 53.62 -6.37
CA SER A 188 -27.77 53.32 -6.75
C SER A 188 -28.14 53.08 -8.23
N ALA A 189 -29.10 52.17 -8.43
CA ALA A 189 -30.44 52.53 -8.92
C ALA A 189 -31.47 51.44 -8.58
N LEU A 190 -32.61 51.88 -8.05
CA LEU A 190 -33.80 51.09 -7.73
C LEU A 190 -34.88 51.36 -8.79
N ASN A 191 -35.72 50.34 -9.01
CA ASN A 191 -37.09 50.37 -9.56
C ASN A 191 -37.31 50.44 -11.09
N ALA A 192 -37.87 49.37 -11.65
CA ALA A 192 -39.22 49.38 -12.23
C ALA A 192 -39.77 47.96 -12.44
N ALA A 193 -41.06 47.79 -12.19
CA ALA A 193 -41.83 46.55 -12.19
C ALA A 193 -42.02 45.93 -13.60
N THR A 194 -42.25 44.61 -13.69
CA THR A 194 -43.56 44.01 -14.09
C THR A 194 -43.53 42.47 -14.25
N LYS A 195 -44.57 41.87 -13.68
CA LYS A 195 -45.26 40.58 -13.89
C LYS A 195 -44.72 39.56 -14.92
N GLY A 196 -44.61 38.32 -14.45
CA GLY A 196 -44.72 37.09 -15.25
C GLY A 196 -44.69 35.84 -14.37
N ALA A 197 -45.83 35.15 -14.23
CA ALA A 197 -46.07 34.05 -13.31
C ALA A 197 -45.44 32.72 -13.74
N VAL A 198 -45.01 31.88 -12.78
CA VAL A 198 -45.01 30.42 -12.93
C VAL A 198 -45.33 29.75 -11.59
N ALA A 199 -46.22 28.76 -11.66
CA ALA A 199 -46.89 28.03 -10.60
C ALA A 199 -45.98 27.17 -9.71
N ALA A 200 -46.47 26.89 -8.50
CA ALA A 200 -45.89 25.95 -7.54
C ALA A 200 -45.92 24.49 -8.07
N ALA A 201 -44.76 23.84 -8.04
CA ALA A 201 -44.62 22.39 -8.25
C ALA A 201 -44.50 21.65 -6.90
N PRO A 202 -44.97 20.39 -6.81
CA PRO A 202 -45.18 19.71 -5.53
C PRO A 202 -43.87 19.19 -4.92
N ARG A 203 -43.88 19.02 -3.59
CA ARG A 203 -42.80 18.36 -2.83
C ARG A 203 -42.58 16.95 -3.36
N ALA A 204 -41.42 16.71 -3.96
CA ALA A 204 -40.99 15.37 -4.35
C ALA A 204 -40.70 14.52 -3.10
N ALA A 205 -41.23 13.31 -3.10
CA ALA A 205 -40.93 12.28 -2.11
C ALA A 205 -39.44 11.95 -2.12
N VAL A 206 -38.88 11.76 -0.92
CA VAL A 206 -37.50 11.30 -0.71
C VAL A 206 -37.35 9.91 -1.33
N SER A 207 -36.67 9.84 -2.47
CA SER A 207 -36.20 8.57 -3.02
C SER A 207 -35.03 8.09 -2.18
N ILE A 208 -35.15 6.86 -1.67
CA ILE A 208 -34.02 6.10 -1.15
C ILE A 208 -32.98 6.03 -2.28
N PRO A 209 -31.71 6.41 -2.07
CA PRO A 209 -30.72 6.32 -3.13
C PRO A 209 -30.56 4.84 -3.49
N LYS A 210 -30.98 4.49 -4.72
CA LYS A 210 -30.51 3.28 -5.37
C LYS A 210 -28.98 3.34 -5.32
N GLN A 211 -28.35 2.30 -4.78
CA GLN A 211 -26.93 2.03 -4.99
C GLN A 211 -26.67 2.15 -6.49
N GLN A 212 -26.06 3.27 -6.88
CA GLN A 212 -25.55 3.46 -8.22
C GLN A 212 -24.38 2.47 -8.29
N ALA A 213 -24.54 1.39 -9.05
CA ALA A 213 -23.40 0.57 -9.44
C ALA A 213 -22.41 1.53 -10.11
N ARG A 214 -21.34 1.91 -9.40
CA ARG A 214 -20.26 2.70 -9.96
C ARG A 214 -19.62 1.81 -11.02
N GLY A 215 -19.91 2.10 -12.28
CA GLY A 215 -19.22 1.47 -13.41
C GLY A 215 -17.98 2.28 -13.78
N MET A 216 -17.08 1.59 -14.48
CA MET A 216 -15.99 2.09 -15.35
C MET A 216 -15.79 3.61 -15.32
N LYS A 217 -14.69 4.05 -14.70
CA LYS A 217 -14.35 5.47 -14.60
C LYS A 217 -13.48 5.91 -15.76
N THR A 218 -13.73 7.11 -16.26
CA THR A 218 -12.80 7.81 -17.15
C THR A 218 -12.04 8.83 -16.32
N ILE A 219 -10.71 8.68 -16.25
CA ILE A 219 -9.81 9.58 -15.53
C ILE A 219 -9.04 10.42 -16.55
N ASP A 220 -8.85 11.69 -16.24
CA ASP A 220 -8.04 12.60 -17.04
C ASP A 220 -6.58 12.57 -16.54
N PHE A 221 -5.70 11.99 -17.36
CA PHE A 221 -4.26 11.95 -17.16
C PHE A 221 -3.60 13.04 -18.00
N ALA A 222 -3.47 14.23 -17.42
CA ALA A 222 -2.79 15.39 -18.02
C ALA A 222 -3.33 15.77 -19.42
N GLY A 223 -4.65 15.76 -19.59
CA GLY A 223 -5.33 16.03 -20.85
C GLY A 223 -5.70 14.78 -21.65
N THR A 224 -5.24 13.60 -21.25
CA THR A 224 -5.56 12.33 -21.89
C THR A 224 -6.60 11.57 -21.08
N LYS A 225 -7.79 11.34 -21.65
CA LYS A 225 -8.86 10.60 -20.98
C LYS A 225 -8.65 9.10 -21.15
N GLU A 226 -8.48 8.39 -20.04
CA GLU A 226 -8.31 6.95 -20.04
C GLU A 226 -9.35 6.25 -19.17
N VAL A 227 -9.67 5.02 -19.56
CA VAL A 227 -10.58 4.15 -18.85
C VAL A 227 -9.83 3.39 -17.77
N VAL A 228 -10.29 3.51 -16.54
CA VAL A 228 -9.76 2.82 -15.36
C VAL A 228 -10.86 2.00 -14.70
N TYR A 229 -10.50 0.79 -14.29
CA TYR A 229 -11.39 -0.09 -13.51
C TYR A 229 -10.88 -0.19 -12.08
N GLU A 230 -11.80 -0.17 -11.14
CA GLU A 230 -11.54 -0.25 -9.71
C GLU A 230 -12.09 -1.57 -9.14
N ARG A 231 -11.65 -1.91 -7.93
CA ARG A 231 -12.12 -3.12 -7.24
C ARG A 231 -13.63 -3.14 -7.04
N ASP A 232 -14.23 -1.98 -6.84
CA ASP A 232 -15.68 -1.82 -6.64
C ASP A 232 -16.51 -2.18 -7.89
N ASP A 233 -15.91 -2.22 -9.09
CA ASP A 233 -16.58 -2.67 -10.32
C ASP A 233 -16.86 -4.19 -10.31
N TRP A 234 -16.10 -4.94 -9.49
CA TRP A 234 -16.14 -6.39 -9.36
C TRP A 234 -16.12 -6.82 -7.88
N PRO A 235 -17.21 -6.59 -7.14
CA PRO A 235 -17.33 -7.07 -5.77
C PRO A 235 -17.23 -8.60 -5.74
N ARG A 236 -16.86 -9.14 -4.57
CA ARG A 236 -16.54 -10.56 -4.40
C ARG A 236 -17.68 -11.48 -4.86
N GLU A 237 -18.91 -11.12 -4.56
CA GLU A 237 -20.10 -11.90 -4.94
C GLU A 237 -20.28 -11.96 -6.46
N LYS A 238 -19.99 -10.85 -7.15
CA LYS A 238 -20.02 -10.78 -8.62
C LYS A 238 -18.90 -11.63 -9.22
N LEU A 239 -17.70 -11.61 -8.64
CA LEU A 239 -16.60 -12.50 -9.07
C LEU A 239 -16.97 -13.98 -8.89
N HIS A 240 -17.61 -14.33 -7.77
CA HIS A 240 -18.05 -15.69 -7.50
C HIS A 240 -19.08 -16.17 -8.51
N ASP A 241 -20.10 -15.35 -8.79
CA ASP A 241 -21.11 -15.71 -9.78
C ASP A 241 -20.53 -15.79 -11.20
N TYR A 242 -19.62 -14.87 -11.56
CA TYR A 242 -19.01 -14.83 -12.88
C TYR A 242 -18.10 -16.05 -13.16
N PHE A 243 -17.31 -16.47 -12.17
CA PHE A 243 -16.35 -17.58 -12.29
C PHE A 243 -16.84 -18.90 -11.68
N LYS A 244 -18.13 -19.05 -11.36
CA LYS A 244 -18.67 -20.25 -10.68
C LYS A 244 -18.46 -21.54 -11.47
N ASP A 245 -18.47 -21.45 -12.80
CA ASP A 245 -18.29 -22.56 -13.73
C ASP A 245 -16.84 -22.67 -14.23
N ASP A 246 -15.97 -21.76 -13.81
CA ASP A 246 -14.57 -21.72 -14.23
C ASP A 246 -13.66 -22.49 -13.26
N THR A 247 -12.61 -23.09 -13.83
CA THR A 247 -11.47 -23.62 -13.08
C THR A 247 -10.22 -22.88 -13.52
N LEU A 248 -9.63 -22.11 -12.61
CA LEU A 248 -8.42 -21.32 -12.87
C LEU A 248 -7.21 -22.22 -12.63
N ALA A 249 -6.56 -22.66 -13.71
CA ALA A 249 -5.37 -23.50 -13.65
C ALA A 249 -4.11 -22.63 -13.74
N LEU A 250 -3.41 -22.42 -12.62
CA LEU A 250 -2.15 -21.69 -12.60
C LEU A 250 -1.00 -22.65 -12.92
N ILE A 251 -0.35 -22.39 -14.04
CA ILE A 251 0.78 -23.18 -14.51
C ILE A 251 2.06 -22.47 -14.09
N GLY A 252 2.76 -23.06 -13.13
CA GLY A 252 3.92 -22.45 -12.47
C GLY A 252 3.58 -21.86 -11.10
N TYR A 253 4.51 -22.03 -10.15
CA TYR A 253 4.38 -21.53 -8.78
C TYR A 253 5.65 -20.77 -8.36
N GLY A 254 6.13 -19.91 -9.27
CA GLY A 254 7.17 -18.91 -8.98
C GLY A 254 6.57 -17.66 -8.32
N SER A 255 7.25 -16.51 -8.43
CA SER A 255 6.82 -15.25 -7.78
C SER A 255 5.35 -14.90 -8.06
N GLN A 256 4.96 -14.76 -9.34
CA GLN A 256 3.58 -14.41 -9.72
C GLN A 256 2.59 -15.54 -9.45
N GLY A 257 2.94 -16.80 -9.75
CA GLY A 257 2.10 -17.96 -9.46
C GLY A 257 1.74 -18.10 -7.98
N HIS A 258 2.72 -17.89 -7.10
CA HIS A 258 2.50 -17.84 -5.65
C HIS A 258 1.57 -16.68 -5.25
N GLY A 259 1.87 -15.46 -5.69
CA GLY A 259 1.09 -14.27 -5.30
C GLY A 259 -0.35 -14.31 -5.78
N GLN A 260 -0.55 -14.52 -7.09
CA GLN A 260 -1.88 -14.56 -7.70
C GLN A 260 -2.68 -15.79 -7.24
N GLY A 261 -2.04 -16.97 -7.18
CA GLY A 261 -2.72 -18.19 -6.76
C GLY A 261 -3.30 -18.12 -5.35
N LEU A 262 -2.53 -17.59 -4.40
CA LEU A 262 -3.00 -17.42 -3.04
C LEU A 262 -4.10 -16.36 -2.93
N ASN A 263 -4.01 -15.26 -3.69
CA ASN A 263 -5.05 -14.23 -3.70
C ASN A 263 -6.36 -14.75 -4.28
N LEU A 264 -6.31 -15.48 -5.40
CA LEU A 264 -7.49 -16.09 -6.03
C LEU A 264 -8.14 -17.13 -5.09
N ARG A 265 -7.33 -17.95 -4.41
CA ARG A 265 -7.81 -18.92 -3.42
C ARG A 265 -8.48 -18.24 -2.24
N ASP A 266 -7.86 -17.22 -1.67
CA ASP A 266 -8.40 -16.50 -0.51
C ASP A 266 -9.65 -15.68 -0.90
N ASN A 267 -9.75 -15.26 -2.17
CA ASN A 267 -10.98 -14.74 -2.75
C ASN A 267 -12.07 -15.80 -2.85
N GLY A 268 -11.77 -17.10 -2.77
CA GLY A 268 -12.75 -18.19 -2.79
C GLY A 268 -13.09 -18.70 -4.18
N LEU A 269 -12.23 -18.41 -5.17
CA LEU A 269 -12.40 -18.92 -6.53
C LEU A 269 -11.89 -20.37 -6.65
N ASN A 270 -12.40 -21.09 -7.64
CA ASN A 270 -11.98 -22.46 -7.91
C ASN A 270 -10.62 -22.46 -8.63
N VAL A 271 -9.56 -22.68 -7.85
CA VAL A 271 -8.17 -22.54 -8.29
C VAL A 271 -7.42 -23.84 -8.10
N ILE A 272 -6.66 -24.24 -9.12
CA ILE A 272 -5.76 -25.39 -9.08
C ILE A 272 -4.37 -24.98 -9.55
N ILE A 273 -3.34 -25.64 -9.02
CA ILE A 273 -1.94 -25.39 -9.37
C ILE A 273 -1.40 -26.55 -10.19
N GLY A 274 -0.78 -26.24 -11.34
CA GLY A 274 -0.02 -27.16 -12.17
C GLY A 274 1.48 -26.89 -12.06
N VAL A 275 2.23 -27.80 -11.43
CA VAL A 275 3.69 -27.71 -11.31
C VAL A 275 4.36 -29.06 -11.47
N ARG A 276 5.66 -29.08 -11.81
CA ARG A 276 6.43 -30.30 -11.95
C ARG A 276 6.39 -31.12 -10.65
N LYS A 277 5.82 -32.32 -10.73
CA LYS A 277 5.66 -33.25 -9.60
C LYS A 277 6.98 -33.48 -8.86
N ASN A 278 6.93 -33.40 -7.54
CA ASN A 278 8.06 -33.57 -6.62
C ASN A 278 9.20 -32.52 -6.73
N GLY A 279 9.03 -31.46 -7.54
CA GLY A 279 9.99 -30.35 -7.64
C GLY A 279 10.00 -29.42 -6.42
N ALA A 280 10.87 -28.41 -6.43
CA ALA A 280 10.93 -27.40 -5.36
C ALA A 280 9.60 -26.65 -5.20
N SER A 281 9.07 -26.10 -6.29
CA SER A 281 7.79 -25.38 -6.28
C SER A 281 6.58 -26.25 -5.92
N TRP A 282 6.66 -27.57 -6.14
CA TRP A 282 5.63 -28.51 -5.65
C TRP A 282 5.63 -28.55 -4.13
N LYS A 283 6.81 -28.66 -3.51
CA LYS A 283 6.95 -28.67 -2.05
C LYS A 283 6.53 -27.33 -1.43
N GLU A 284 6.91 -26.22 -2.06
CA GLU A 284 6.47 -24.88 -1.64
C GLU A 284 4.94 -24.76 -1.70
N ALA A 285 4.32 -25.19 -2.80
CA ALA A 285 2.86 -25.20 -2.89
C ALA A 285 2.20 -26.06 -1.76
N GLN A 286 2.78 -27.21 -1.42
CA GLN A 286 2.27 -27.99 -0.29
C GLN A 286 2.39 -27.26 1.05
N GLN A 287 3.49 -26.53 1.28
CA GLN A 287 3.69 -25.73 2.48
C GLN A 287 2.66 -24.60 2.59
N ASP A 288 2.28 -24.02 1.46
CA ASP A 288 1.24 -22.99 1.39
C ASP A 288 -0.19 -23.55 1.44
N GLY A 289 -0.35 -24.87 1.60
CA GLY A 289 -1.64 -25.54 1.81
C GLY A 289 -2.33 -26.06 0.54
N TRP A 290 -1.62 -26.12 -0.59
CA TRP A 290 -2.12 -26.82 -1.78
C TRP A 290 -1.98 -28.34 -1.61
N VAL A 291 -3.03 -29.09 -1.94
CA VAL A 291 -3.17 -30.51 -1.62
C VAL A 291 -3.07 -31.36 -2.90
N PRO A 292 -2.06 -32.24 -3.02
CA PRO A 292 -1.91 -33.17 -4.13
C PRO A 292 -3.19 -33.93 -4.44
N GLY A 293 -3.58 -33.99 -5.72
CA GLY A 293 -4.77 -34.71 -6.18
C GLY A 293 -6.11 -34.01 -5.89
N LYS A 294 -6.10 -32.87 -5.20
CA LYS A 294 -7.29 -32.03 -4.95
C LYS A 294 -7.21 -30.70 -5.68
N ASN A 295 -6.15 -29.94 -5.44
CA ASN A 295 -5.92 -28.63 -6.06
C ASN A 295 -4.43 -28.37 -6.37
N LEU A 296 -3.62 -29.42 -6.36
CA LEU A 296 -2.24 -29.45 -6.80
C LEU A 296 -2.04 -30.68 -7.69
N PHE A 297 -1.65 -30.45 -8.93
CA PHE A 297 -1.53 -31.46 -9.98
C PHE A 297 -0.25 -31.25 -10.78
N ASP A 298 0.14 -32.25 -11.57
CA ASP A 298 1.13 -32.00 -12.62
C ASP A 298 0.55 -31.05 -13.68
N VAL A 299 1.43 -30.54 -14.55
CA VAL A 299 1.11 -29.46 -15.49
C VAL A 299 0.01 -29.90 -16.46
N ASP A 300 0.11 -31.08 -17.06
CA ASP A 300 -0.85 -31.55 -18.07
C ASP A 300 -2.21 -31.83 -17.44
N GLU A 301 -2.22 -32.46 -16.26
CA GLU A 301 -3.46 -32.68 -15.51
C GLU A 301 -4.14 -31.36 -15.16
N ALA A 302 -3.41 -30.35 -14.69
CA ALA A 302 -3.97 -29.02 -14.39
C ALA A 302 -4.54 -28.34 -15.64
N ILE A 303 -3.84 -28.39 -16.78
CA ILE A 303 -4.32 -27.79 -18.03
C ILE A 303 -5.59 -28.49 -18.52
N SER A 304 -5.65 -29.82 -18.42
CA SER A 304 -6.82 -30.59 -18.82
C SER A 304 -8.08 -30.20 -18.03
N ARG A 305 -7.92 -29.95 -16.72
CA ARG A 305 -9.00 -29.57 -15.78
C ARG A 305 -9.39 -28.10 -15.85
N GLY A 306 -8.48 -27.21 -16.25
CA GLY A 306 -8.71 -25.77 -16.27
C GLY A 306 -9.60 -25.29 -17.43
N THR A 307 -10.43 -24.29 -17.18
CA THR A 307 -11.11 -23.51 -18.24
C THR A 307 -10.33 -22.24 -18.57
N ILE A 308 -9.65 -21.67 -17.56
CA ILE A 308 -8.74 -20.53 -17.71
C ILE A 308 -7.34 -21.01 -17.37
N ILE A 309 -6.46 -21.04 -18.37
CA ILE A 309 -5.08 -21.50 -18.22
C ILE A 309 -4.19 -20.29 -18.00
N MET A 310 -3.73 -20.10 -16.76
CA MET A 310 -2.87 -18.99 -16.37
C MET A 310 -1.41 -19.41 -16.49
N ASN A 311 -0.78 -19.08 -17.62
CA ASN A 311 0.61 -19.43 -17.89
C ASN A 311 1.54 -18.44 -17.17
N LEU A 312 2.05 -18.86 -16.00
CA LEU A 312 2.87 -18.07 -15.08
C LEU A 312 4.28 -18.67 -14.92
N LEU A 313 4.71 -19.46 -15.90
CA LEU A 313 6.07 -19.94 -16.03
C LEU A 313 7.00 -18.78 -16.43
N SER A 314 8.30 -18.93 -16.20
CA SER A 314 9.30 -18.01 -16.77
C SER A 314 9.26 -18.06 -18.29
N ASP A 315 9.66 -16.99 -18.98
CA ASP A 315 9.56 -16.91 -20.45
C ASP A 315 10.34 -18.02 -21.17
N ALA A 316 11.50 -18.39 -20.62
CA ALA A 316 12.28 -19.54 -21.11
C ALA A 316 11.52 -20.86 -20.94
N ALA A 317 10.90 -21.08 -19.76
CA ALA A 317 10.11 -22.29 -19.51
C ALA A 317 8.82 -22.32 -20.34
N GLN A 318 8.19 -21.16 -20.60
CA GLN A 318 7.06 -21.08 -21.54
C GLN A 318 7.49 -21.54 -22.93
N SER A 319 8.63 -21.06 -23.42
CA SER A 319 9.20 -21.43 -24.73
C SER A 319 9.50 -22.93 -24.82
N GLU A 320 10.15 -23.49 -23.80
CA GLU A 320 10.53 -24.91 -23.74
C GLU A 320 9.30 -25.84 -23.67
N THR A 321 8.30 -25.47 -22.87
CA THR A 321 7.12 -26.33 -22.62
C THR A 321 5.99 -26.13 -23.64
N TRP A 322 6.07 -25.09 -24.48
CA TRP A 322 5.02 -24.73 -25.43
C TRP A 322 4.56 -25.88 -26.34
N PRO A 323 5.45 -26.72 -26.90
CA PRO A 323 5.04 -27.83 -27.75
C PRO A 323 4.12 -28.84 -27.03
N HIS A 324 4.25 -28.97 -25.72
CA HIS A 324 3.41 -29.84 -24.88
C HIS A 324 2.14 -29.12 -24.40
N ILE A 325 2.22 -27.83 -24.11
CA ILE A 325 1.07 -27.03 -23.64
C ILE A 325 0.09 -26.73 -24.78
N LYS A 326 0.57 -26.27 -25.94
CA LYS A 326 -0.27 -25.78 -27.05
C LYS A 326 -1.37 -26.78 -27.48
N PRO A 327 -1.10 -28.09 -27.65
CA PRO A 327 -2.14 -29.06 -28.05
C PRO A 327 -3.29 -29.20 -27.05
N GLN A 328 -3.09 -28.83 -25.78
CA GLN A 328 -4.09 -28.93 -24.72
C GLN A 328 -4.96 -27.68 -24.59
N LEU A 329 -4.58 -26.59 -25.27
CA LEU A 329 -5.31 -25.32 -25.31
C LEU A 329 -6.46 -25.39 -26.34
N THR A 330 -7.51 -26.13 -25.99
CA THR A 330 -8.66 -26.41 -26.86
C THR A 330 -9.75 -25.33 -26.81
N LYS A 331 -10.60 -25.32 -27.84
CA LYS A 331 -11.77 -24.44 -27.96
C LYS A 331 -12.58 -24.34 -26.66
N GLY A 332 -12.92 -23.11 -26.28
CA GLY A 332 -13.66 -22.80 -25.06
C GLY A 332 -12.78 -22.48 -23.86
N LYS A 333 -11.48 -22.79 -23.91
CA LYS A 333 -10.52 -22.32 -22.90
C LYS A 333 -10.18 -20.84 -23.12
N THR A 334 -9.68 -20.20 -22.07
CA THR A 334 -9.00 -18.90 -22.13
C THR A 334 -7.54 -19.09 -21.74
N LEU A 335 -6.62 -18.50 -22.49
CA LEU A 335 -5.21 -18.41 -22.14
C LEU A 335 -4.90 -17.06 -21.51
N TYR A 336 -4.30 -17.09 -20.33
CA TYR A 336 -3.94 -15.92 -19.54
C TYR A 336 -2.42 -15.82 -19.40
N PHE A 337 -1.90 -14.61 -19.56
CA PHE A 337 -0.53 -14.24 -19.26
C PHE A 337 -0.46 -13.11 -18.23
N SER A 338 0.65 -13.02 -17.52
CA SER A 338 0.99 -11.83 -16.71
C SER A 338 2.12 -10.98 -17.27
N HIS A 339 2.54 -11.29 -18.50
CA HIS A 339 3.51 -10.50 -19.24
C HIS A 339 3.36 -10.79 -20.74
N GLY A 340 3.52 -9.78 -21.59
CA GLY A 340 3.36 -9.89 -23.05
C GLY A 340 4.54 -10.56 -23.76
N PHE A 341 5.64 -10.86 -23.06
CA PHE A 341 6.91 -11.34 -23.62
C PHE A 341 6.77 -12.45 -24.65
N SER A 342 6.20 -13.59 -24.23
CA SER A 342 6.15 -14.77 -25.08
C SER A 342 5.32 -14.60 -26.35
N PRO A 343 4.07 -14.10 -26.30
CA PRO A 343 3.26 -13.91 -27.51
C PRO A 343 3.77 -12.80 -28.44
N VAL A 344 4.34 -11.71 -27.91
CA VAL A 344 4.86 -10.60 -28.73
C VAL A 344 6.11 -11.02 -29.47
N PHE A 345 7.05 -11.69 -28.79
CA PHE A 345 8.30 -12.16 -29.37
C PHE A 345 8.24 -13.63 -29.83
N LYS A 346 7.07 -14.08 -30.32
CA LYS A 346 6.84 -15.48 -30.72
C LYS A 346 7.83 -16.01 -31.77
N ASP A 347 8.41 -15.15 -32.59
CA ASP A 347 9.45 -15.56 -33.55
C ASP A 347 10.75 -16.00 -32.86
N LEU A 348 11.02 -15.50 -31.65
CA LEU A 348 12.12 -15.92 -30.79
C LEU A 348 11.69 -17.03 -29.82
N THR A 349 10.58 -16.85 -29.11
CA THR A 349 10.11 -17.76 -28.04
C THR A 349 9.43 -19.02 -28.56
N LYS A 350 8.97 -19.02 -29.82
CA LYS A 350 8.15 -20.07 -30.44
C LYS A 350 6.79 -20.27 -29.77
N VAL A 351 6.36 -19.33 -28.93
CA VAL A 351 5.04 -19.31 -28.28
C VAL A 351 3.98 -18.72 -29.21
N ASP A 352 3.61 -19.46 -30.24
CA ASP A 352 2.50 -19.10 -31.14
C ASP A 352 1.17 -19.64 -30.61
N VAL A 353 0.28 -18.73 -30.20
CA VAL A 353 -1.00 -19.03 -29.54
C VAL A 353 -2.07 -19.61 -30.49
N PRO A 354 -2.96 -20.50 -30.03
CA PRO A 354 -4.09 -20.96 -30.84
C PRO A 354 -5.02 -19.81 -31.24
N LYS A 355 -5.65 -19.93 -32.42
CA LYS A 355 -6.50 -18.88 -33.01
C LYS A 355 -7.98 -18.97 -32.62
N ASP A 356 -8.37 -20.01 -31.90
CA ASP A 356 -9.76 -20.37 -31.59
C ASP A 356 -10.10 -20.31 -30.09
N ILE A 357 -9.27 -19.63 -29.30
CA ILE A 357 -9.45 -19.39 -27.85
C ILE A 357 -9.29 -17.91 -27.49
N ASP A 358 -9.81 -17.47 -26.35
CA ASP A 358 -9.49 -16.12 -25.87
C ASP A 358 -8.04 -16.07 -25.36
N VAL A 359 -7.32 -14.98 -25.63
CA VAL A 359 -5.96 -14.75 -25.14
C VAL A 359 -5.89 -13.37 -24.48
N ILE A 360 -5.66 -13.37 -23.17
CA ILE A 360 -5.75 -12.18 -22.32
C ILE A 360 -4.50 -12.01 -21.47
N LEU A 361 -4.30 -10.79 -20.98
CA LEU A 361 -3.23 -10.46 -20.07
C LEU A 361 -3.74 -9.61 -18.91
N VAL A 362 -3.24 -9.94 -17.72
CA VAL A 362 -3.27 -9.08 -16.55
C VAL A 362 -1.87 -9.08 -15.95
N ALA A 363 -1.20 -7.93 -16.00
CA ALA A 363 0.16 -7.78 -15.50
C ALA A 363 0.18 -6.86 -14.27
N PRO A 364 0.24 -7.42 -13.05
CA PRO A 364 0.51 -6.65 -11.84
C PRO A 364 1.86 -5.94 -11.92
N LYS A 365 1.87 -4.64 -11.65
CA LYS A 365 3.05 -3.76 -11.79
C LYS A 365 3.98 -3.85 -10.57
N GLY A 366 4.33 -5.08 -10.21
CA GLY A 366 5.34 -5.41 -9.21
C GLY A 366 5.44 -6.90 -8.91
N SER A 367 6.38 -7.25 -8.03
CA SER A 367 6.67 -8.66 -7.73
C SER A 367 5.47 -9.41 -7.16
N GLY A 368 5.39 -10.71 -7.39
CA GLY A 368 4.33 -11.53 -6.79
C GLY A 368 4.35 -11.56 -5.26
N ARG A 369 5.51 -11.28 -4.63
CA ARG A 369 5.60 -11.04 -3.17
C ARG A 369 4.86 -9.76 -2.75
N THR A 370 4.98 -8.70 -3.54
CA THR A 370 4.26 -7.43 -3.33
C THR A 370 2.77 -7.59 -3.60
N VAL A 371 2.39 -8.30 -4.66
CA VAL A 371 1.00 -8.67 -4.97
C VAL A 371 0.35 -9.38 -3.77
N ARG A 372 1.07 -10.31 -3.14
CA ARG A 372 0.56 -11.05 -1.98
C ARG A 372 0.48 -10.21 -0.71
N SER A 373 1.55 -9.50 -0.37
CA SER A 373 1.63 -8.72 0.87
C SER A 373 0.58 -7.61 0.89
N LEU A 374 0.49 -6.81 -0.18
CA LEU A 374 -0.50 -5.74 -0.29
C LEU A 374 -1.93 -6.28 -0.24
N PHE A 375 -2.21 -7.41 -0.89
CA PHE A 375 -3.55 -8.03 -0.82
C PHE A 375 -3.94 -8.39 0.61
N LYS A 376 -3.00 -8.97 1.39
CA LYS A 376 -3.24 -9.28 2.82
C LYS A 376 -3.46 -8.03 3.67
N GLU A 377 -2.88 -6.90 3.29
CA GLU A 377 -3.10 -5.58 3.91
C GLU A 377 -4.44 -4.93 3.48
N GLY A 378 -5.22 -5.58 2.61
CA GLY A 378 -6.42 -5.01 2.02
C GLY A 378 -6.15 -3.98 0.91
N ARG A 379 -4.87 -3.76 0.59
CA ARG A 379 -4.39 -2.92 -0.51
C ARG A 379 -4.27 -3.76 -1.79
N GLY A 380 -3.74 -3.16 -2.86
CA GLY A 380 -3.43 -3.86 -4.09
C GLY A 380 -2.46 -3.06 -4.93
N ILE A 381 -1.59 -3.75 -5.64
CA ILE A 381 -0.76 -3.11 -6.67
C ILE A 381 -1.61 -2.87 -7.92
N ASN A 382 -1.35 -1.83 -8.69
CA ASN A 382 -2.05 -1.64 -9.96
C ASN A 382 -1.63 -2.71 -10.98
N SER A 383 -2.51 -2.98 -11.95
CA SER A 383 -2.20 -3.89 -13.05
C SER A 383 -2.61 -3.29 -14.39
N SER A 384 -1.89 -3.64 -15.45
CA SER A 384 -2.36 -3.40 -16.82
C SER A 384 -3.16 -4.60 -17.32
N VAL A 385 -4.19 -4.35 -18.12
CA VAL A 385 -5.00 -5.39 -18.78
C VAL A 385 -4.95 -5.25 -20.29
N ALA A 386 -4.87 -6.38 -20.98
CA ALA A 386 -4.86 -6.41 -22.44
C ALA A 386 -5.57 -7.66 -22.98
N VAL A 387 -6.05 -7.54 -24.22
CA VAL A 387 -6.63 -8.65 -24.99
C VAL A 387 -5.80 -8.80 -26.26
N TYR A 388 -5.17 -9.96 -26.44
CA TYR A 388 -4.46 -10.29 -27.68
C TYR A 388 -5.42 -10.85 -28.72
N GLN A 389 -6.38 -11.66 -28.27
CA GLN A 389 -7.38 -12.30 -29.11
C GLN A 389 -8.70 -12.45 -28.35
N ASP A 390 -9.80 -12.02 -28.97
CA ASP A 390 -11.17 -12.16 -28.44
C ASP A 390 -12.01 -13.00 -29.40
N VAL A 391 -12.16 -14.29 -29.08
CA VAL A 391 -12.97 -15.24 -29.88
C VAL A 391 -14.41 -15.27 -29.38
N THR A 392 -14.62 -15.02 -28.08
CA THR A 392 -15.95 -15.11 -27.46
C THR A 392 -16.72 -13.79 -27.43
N GLY A 393 -16.04 -12.65 -27.64
CA GLY A 393 -16.57 -11.31 -27.44
C GLY A 393 -16.62 -10.90 -25.96
N LYS A 394 -15.97 -11.66 -25.07
CA LYS A 394 -15.97 -11.45 -23.61
C LYS A 394 -14.57 -11.37 -23.02
N ALA A 395 -13.52 -11.39 -23.83
CA ALA A 395 -12.15 -11.45 -23.35
C ALA A 395 -11.78 -10.24 -22.46
N GLU A 396 -12.22 -9.03 -22.83
CA GLU A 396 -11.95 -7.83 -22.03
C GLU A 396 -12.62 -7.87 -20.66
N GLU A 397 -13.92 -8.22 -20.60
CA GLU A 397 -14.65 -8.35 -19.35
C GLU A 397 -13.98 -9.36 -18.42
N ARG A 398 -13.58 -10.51 -18.97
CA ARG A 398 -12.87 -11.56 -18.23
C ARG A 398 -11.50 -11.08 -17.74
N ALA A 399 -10.73 -10.36 -18.56
CA ALA A 399 -9.43 -9.81 -18.16
C ALA A 399 -9.57 -8.82 -16.98
N VAL A 400 -10.57 -7.93 -17.03
CA VAL A 400 -10.84 -6.99 -15.95
C VAL A 400 -11.27 -7.73 -14.67
N ALA A 401 -12.19 -8.68 -14.79
CA ALA A 401 -12.65 -9.49 -13.66
C ALA A 401 -11.50 -10.26 -12.99
N LEU A 402 -10.65 -10.92 -13.79
CA LEU A 402 -9.44 -11.57 -13.28
C LEU A 402 -8.47 -10.58 -12.64
N GLY A 403 -8.31 -9.39 -13.23
CA GLY A 403 -7.50 -8.31 -12.68
C GLY A 403 -7.89 -7.95 -11.24
N VAL A 404 -9.19 -7.81 -10.98
CA VAL A 404 -9.67 -7.58 -9.61
C VAL A 404 -9.47 -8.82 -8.75
N ALA A 405 -9.75 -10.01 -9.28
CA ALA A 405 -9.63 -11.27 -8.55
C ALA A 405 -8.18 -11.62 -8.12
N VAL A 406 -7.16 -11.23 -8.89
CA VAL A 406 -5.75 -11.43 -8.50
C VAL A 406 -5.27 -10.42 -7.44
N GLY A 407 -6.10 -9.42 -7.12
CA GLY A 407 -5.83 -8.45 -6.05
C GLY A 407 -5.34 -7.09 -6.52
N SER A 408 -5.64 -6.69 -7.75
CA SER A 408 -5.21 -5.39 -8.27
C SER A 408 -5.90 -4.23 -7.55
N GLY A 409 -5.18 -3.15 -7.25
CA GLY A 409 -5.73 -1.92 -6.66
C GLY A 409 -6.63 -1.17 -7.65
N TYR A 410 -6.15 -1.01 -8.87
CA TYR A 410 -6.91 -0.55 -10.04
C TYR A 410 -6.30 -1.16 -11.31
N LEU A 411 -7.04 -1.08 -12.42
CA LEU A 411 -6.67 -1.64 -13.71
C LEU A 411 -6.72 -0.56 -14.80
N TYR A 412 -5.74 -0.55 -15.68
CA TYR A 412 -5.71 0.31 -16.86
C TYR A 412 -5.44 -0.50 -18.12
N LYS A 413 -5.99 -0.06 -19.26
CA LYS A 413 -5.89 -0.80 -20.53
C LYS A 413 -4.54 -0.59 -21.22
N THR A 414 -4.07 -1.64 -21.88
CA THR A 414 -2.90 -1.61 -22.77
C THR A 414 -3.05 -2.64 -23.90
N THR A 415 -2.00 -2.83 -24.70
CA THR A 415 -1.84 -3.98 -25.61
C THR A 415 -0.70 -4.86 -25.12
N PHE A 416 -0.60 -6.09 -25.63
CA PHE A 416 0.52 -6.98 -25.28
C PHE A 416 1.88 -6.33 -25.61
N GLU A 417 1.99 -5.67 -26.77
CA GLU A 417 3.20 -4.99 -27.23
C GLU A 417 3.57 -3.81 -26.33
N LYS A 418 2.60 -2.91 -26.06
CA LYS A 418 2.84 -1.77 -25.17
C LYS A 418 3.21 -2.22 -23.76
N GLU A 419 2.58 -3.28 -23.27
CA GLU A 419 2.89 -3.87 -21.97
C GLU A 419 4.34 -4.35 -21.93
N VAL A 420 4.73 -5.27 -22.81
CA VAL A 420 6.07 -5.85 -22.75
C VAL A 420 7.16 -4.81 -23.02
N TYR A 421 6.95 -3.87 -23.95
CA TYR A 421 7.94 -2.84 -24.23
C TYR A 421 8.15 -1.93 -23.04
N SER A 422 7.06 -1.43 -22.44
CA SER A 422 7.17 -0.55 -21.26
C SER A 422 7.72 -1.26 -20.03
N ASP A 423 7.39 -2.54 -19.85
CA ASP A 423 7.79 -3.34 -18.69
C ASP A 423 9.30 -3.66 -18.74
N LEU A 424 9.79 -4.26 -19.84
CA LEU A 424 11.21 -4.56 -20.00
C LEU A 424 12.09 -3.30 -20.02
N TYR A 425 11.59 -2.23 -20.63
CA TYR A 425 12.21 -0.90 -20.62
C TYR A 425 12.30 -0.33 -19.19
N GLY A 426 11.21 -0.41 -18.43
CA GLY A 426 11.15 0.10 -17.05
C GLY A 426 12.10 -0.62 -16.10
N GLU A 427 12.13 -1.96 -16.15
CA GLU A 427 12.99 -2.80 -15.31
C GLU A 427 14.48 -2.51 -15.52
N ARG A 428 14.92 -2.39 -16.78
CA ARG A 428 16.29 -2.00 -17.12
C ARG A 428 16.55 -0.52 -16.80
N GLY A 429 15.51 0.29 -16.89
CA GLY A 429 15.50 1.71 -16.57
C GLY A 429 15.38 2.01 -15.08
N CYS A 430 14.48 2.92 -14.74
CA CYS A 430 14.37 3.48 -13.39
C CYS A 430 13.88 2.51 -12.31
N LEU A 431 13.35 1.33 -12.67
CA LEU A 431 12.82 0.38 -11.69
C LEU A 431 13.91 -0.49 -11.05
N MET A 432 14.94 -0.89 -11.81
CA MET A 432 16.03 -1.71 -11.28
C MET A 432 17.42 -1.30 -11.80
N GLY A 433 17.67 -1.39 -13.11
CA GLY A 433 19.03 -1.23 -13.67
C GLY A 433 19.59 0.19 -13.53
N GLY A 434 18.84 1.18 -13.99
CA GLY A 434 19.24 2.59 -13.95
C GLY A 434 19.39 3.15 -12.54
N ILE A 435 18.50 2.77 -11.62
CA ILE A 435 18.63 3.18 -10.21
C ILE A 435 19.83 2.54 -9.52
N HIS A 436 20.12 1.25 -9.79
CA HIS A 436 21.32 0.59 -9.30
C HIS A 436 22.57 1.33 -9.80
N GLY A 437 22.68 1.59 -11.11
CA GLY A 437 23.83 2.29 -11.70
C GLY A 437 24.02 3.69 -11.14
N MET A 438 22.93 4.44 -10.92
CA MET A 438 22.99 5.78 -10.31
C MET A 438 23.52 5.73 -8.87
N PHE A 439 23.03 4.79 -8.05
CA PHE A 439 23.51 4.63 -6.68
C PHE A 439 24.99 4.24 -6.63
N LEU A 440 25.44 3.33 -7.50
CA LEU A 440 26.86 2.98 -7.57
C LEU A 440 27.72 4.18 -7.94
N ALA A 441 27.38 4.88 -9.02
CA ALA A 441 28.17 6.01 -9.50
C ALA A 441 28.32 7.11 -8.43
N GLN A 442 27.23 7.47 -7.74
CA GLN A 442 27.29 8.47 -6.68
C GLN A 442 28.07 7.97 -5.45
N TYR A 443 27.85 6.71 -5.04
CA TYR A 443 28.57 6.11 -3.91
C TYR A 443 30.07 6.08 -4.18
N GLU A 444 30.50 5.62 -5.36
CA GLU A 444 31.91 5.57 -5.77
C GLU A 444 32.56 6.96 -5.72
N VAL A 445 31.91 7.98 -6.31
CA VAL A 445 32.39 9.37 -6.30
C VAL A 445 32.59 9.91 -4.88
N LEU A 446 31.70 9.58 -3.94
CA LEU A 446 31.85 9.97 -2.53
C LEU A 446 33.01 9.24 -1.87
N ARG A 447 33.15 7.93 -2.11
CA ARG A 447 34.23 7.12 -1.52
C ARG A 447 35.61 7.57 -2.02
N GLU A 448 35.75 7.89 -3.30
CA GLU A 448 36.98 8.44 -3.89
C GLU A 448 37.40 9.77 -3.24
N ARG A 449 36.45 10.52 -2.67
CA ARG A 449 36.67 11.81 -2.02
C ARG A 449 36.81 11.72 -0.51
N GLY A 450 36.94 10.50 0.02
CA GLY A 450 37.27 10.25 1.42
C GLY A 450 36.07 10.17 2.37
N HIS A 451 34.83 10.23 1.87
CA HIS A 451 33.64 9.99 2.69
C HIS A 451 33.61 8.55 3.18
N SER A 452 33.20 8.29 4.41
CA SER A 452 33.10 6.92 4.94
C SER A 452 32.03 6.07 4.21
N PRO A 453 32.08 4.73 4.29
CA PRO A 453 31.04 3.87 3.72
C PRO A 453 29.63 4.17 4.24
N SER A 454 29.49 4.48 5.54
CA SER A 454 28.20 4.82 6.14
C SER A 454 27.66 6.15 5.63
N GLU A 455 28.51 7.18 5.52
CA GLU A 455 28.10 8.47 4.96
C GLU A 455 27.70 8.33 3.48
N ALA A 456 28.54 7.66 2.68
CA ALA A 456 28.26 7.47 1.26
C ALA A 456 26.97 6.66 1.03
N PHE A 457 26.70 5.63 1.86
CA PHE A 457 25.45 4.87 1.78
C PHE A 457 24.23 5.72 2.21
N ASN A 458 24.38 6.55 3.25
CA ASN A 458 23.31 7.41 3.71
C ASN A 458 22.92 8.47 2.66
N GLU A 459 23.91 9.15 2.10
CA GLU A 459 23.76 10.19 1.07
C GLU A 459 23.41 9.64 -0.32
N THR A 460 23.11 8.33 -0.43
CA THR A 460 22.70 7.68 -1.69
C THR A 460 21.44 6.85 -1.52
N VAL A 461 21.51 5.74 -0.79
CA VAL A 461 20.45 4.72 -0.74
C VAL A 461 19.52 4.94 0.44
N GLU A 462 20.06 5.22 1.63
CA GLU A 462 19.24 5.28 2.85
C GLU A 462 18.26 6.45 2.80
N GLU A 463 18.75 7.67 2.64
CA GLU A 463 17.90 8.86 2.65
C GLU A 463 16.93 8.87 1.46
N ALA A 464 17.38 8.43 0.28
CA ALA A 464 16.53 8.28 -0.88
C ALA A 464 15.36 7.33 -0.62
N THR A 465 15.63 6.12 -0.13
CA THR A 465 14.59 5.07 -0.01
C THR A 465 13.73 5.17 1.25
N GLN A 466 14.25 5.72 2.34
CA GLN A 466 13.53 5.80 3.62
C GLN A 466 12.83 7.15 3.83
N SER A 467 13.31 8.21 3.19
CA SER A 467 12.77 9.57 3.35
C SER A 467 12.18 10.09 2.04
N LEU A 468 13.01 10.33 1.03
CA LEU A 468 12.63 11.16 -0.12
C LEU A 468 11.69 10.45 -1.11
N TYR A 469 11.98 9.21 -1.48
CA TYR A 469 11.14 8.44 -2.43
C TYR A 469 9.74 8.15 -1.89
N PRO A 470 9.56 7.84 -0.59
CA PRO A 470 8.23 7.81 0.01
C PRO A 470 7.42 9.11 -0.20
N LEU A 471 8.05 10.29 -0.13
CA LEU A 471 7.38 11.56 -0.41
C LEU A 471 6.95 11.68 -1.88
N ILE A 472 7.79 11.23 -2.81
CA ILE A 472 7.44 11.18 -4.24
C ILE A 472 6.25 10.24 -4.47
N GLY A 473 6.30 9.04 -3.89
CA GLY A 473 5.22 8.05 -4.04
C GLY A 473 3.89 8.52 -3.45
N ALA A 474 3.92 9.30 -2.37
CA ALA A 474 2.72 9.84 -1.74
C ALA A 474 2.17 11.09 -2.43
N ASN A 475 3.04 12.03 -2.81
CA ASN A 475 2.63 13.40 -3.17
C ASN A 475 3.27 13.96 -4.45
N GLY A 476 4.21 13.24 -5.07
CA GLY A 476 4.91 13.71 -6.27
C GLY A 476 6.23 14.45 -6.02
N MET A 477 6.95 14.72 -7.11
CA MET A 477 8.28 15.34 -7.10
C MET A 477 8.28 16.78 -6.62
N ASP A 478 7.25 17.54 -6.99
CA ASP A 478 7.07 18.94 -6.60
C ASP A 478 6.89 19.07 -5.09
N TYR A 479 6.11 18.18 -4.47
CA TYR A 479 5.98 18.10 -3.02
C TYR A 479 7.32 17.78 -2.35
N MET A 480 8.04 16.76 -2.84
CA MET A 480 9.36 16.41 -2.29
C MET A 480 10.30 17.62 -2.31
N TYR A 481 10.36 18.38 -3.42
CA TYR A 481 11.15 19.61 -3.48
C TYR A 481 10.68 20.68 -2.51
N ALA A 482 9.38 20.86 -2.34
CA ALA A 482 8.82 21.82 -1.40
C ALA A 482 9.12 21.47 0.06
N ALA A 483 9.16 20.17 0.39
CA ALA A 483 9.44 19.63 1.71
C ALA A 483 10.93 19.69 2.10
N CYS A 484 11.84 19.84 1.13
CA CYS A 484 13.28 19.96 1.38
C CYS A 484 13.74 21.39 1.67
N SER A 485 14.94 21.53 2.27
CA SER A 485 15.58 22.83 2.51
C SER A 485 15.76 23.64 1.22
N THR A 486 15.87 24.97 1.35
CA THR A 486 16.07 25.86 0.20
C THR A 486 17.31 25.50 -0.62
N THR A 487 18.40 25.11 0.05
CA THR A 487 19.65 24.68 -0.58
C THR A 487 19.47 23.37 -1.35
N ALA A 488 18.90 22.34 -0.72
CA ALA A 488 18.68 21.05 -1.35
C ALA A 488 17.74 21.18 -2.57
N ARG A 489 16.63 21.93 -2.42
CA ARG A 489 15.68 22.20 -3.50
C ARG A 489 16.36 22.89 -4.69
N ARG A 490 17.10 23.98 -4.46
CA ARG A 490 17.76 24.73 -5.55
C ARG A 490 18.77 23.84 -6.27
N GLY A 491 19.61 23.12 -5.52
CA GLY A 491 20.60 22.21 -6.07
C GLY A 491 19.97 21.09 -6.91
N ALA A 492 18.93 20.43 -6.41
CA ALA A 492 18.25 19.37 -7.15
C ALA A 492 17.68 19.88 -8.48
N ILE A 493 17.04 21.05 -8.49
CA ILE A 493 16.49 21.66 -9.71
C ILE A 493 17.62 22.02 -10.69
N ASP A 494 18.72 22.61 -10.22
CA ASP A 494 19.87 22.99 -11.07
C ASP A 494 20.51 21.80 -11.78
N TRP A 495 20.61 20.66 -11.09
CA TRP A 495 21.24 19.46 -11.63
C TRP A 495 20.28 18.58 -12.44
N SER A 496 18.97 18.65 -12.20
CA SER A 496 17.97 17.78 -12.85
C SER A 496 18.09 17.75 -14.38
N LYS A 497 18.29 18.91 -15.03
CA LYS A 497 18.43 19.00 -16.49
C LYS A 497 19.66 18.27 -17.02
N ARG A 498 20.79 18.33 -16.31
CA ARG A 498 22.03 17.65 -16.71
C ARG A 498 21.88 16.13 -16.64
N PHE A 499 21.26 15.63 -15.57
CA PHE A 499 20.93 14.20 -15.46
C PHE A 499 19.97 13.76 -16.57
N GLN A 500 18.92 14.55 -16.84
CA GLN A 500 18.00 14.26 -17.92
C GLN A 500 18.70 14.19 -19.29
N GLU A 501 19.57 15.15 -19.61
CA GLU A 501 20.32 15.19 -20.87
C GLU A 501 21.29 14.02 -21.02
N ALA A 502 21.92 13.59 -19.92
CA ALA A 502 22.79 12.42 -19.92
C ALA A 502 22.04 11.09 -20.06
N LEU A 503 20.87 10.97 -19.42
CA LEU A 503 20.11 9.73 -19.36
C LEU A 503 19.22 9.50 -20.60
N LYS A 504 18.69 10.56 -21.20
CA LYS A 504 17.73 10.43 -22.31
C LYS A 504 18.28 9.63 -23.51
N PRO A 505 19.54 9.81 -23.96
CA PRO A 505 20.11 8.97 -25.02
C PRO A 505 20.15 7.48 -24.64
N VAL A 506 20.59 7.16 -23.42
CA VAL A 506 20.63 5.78 -22.92
C VAL A 506 19.24 5.16 -22.88
N PHE A 507 18.23 5.95 -22.48
CA PHE A 507 16.85 5.50 -22.49
C PHE A 507 16.30 5.30 -23.91
N ASN A 508 16.70 6.09 -24.91
CA ASN A 508 16.31 5.82 -26.29
C ASN A 508 16.91 4.50 -26.78
N ASP A 509 18.22 4.29 -26.58
CA ASP A 509 18.90 3.06 -26.99
C ASP A 509 18.28 1.82 -26.32
N LEU A 510 17.93 1.95 -25.03
CA LEU A 510 17.26 0.88 -24.28
C LEU A 510 15.87 0.57 -24.85
N TYR A 511 15.06 1.58 -25.15
CA TYR A 511 13.72 1.37 -25.71
C TYR A 511 13.81 0.68 -27.07
N ASP A 512 14.70 1.15 -27.94
CA ASP A 512 14.90 0.60 -29.28
C ASP A 512 15.36 -0.87 -29.22
N ALA A 513 16.31 -1.20 -28.33
CA ALA A 513 16.79 -2.58 -28.12
C ALA A 513 15.75 -3.53 -27.50
N VAL A 514 14.78 -2.99 -26.76
CA VAL A 514 13.62 -3.76 -26.29
C VAL A 514 12.65 -3.99 -27.45
N ALA A 515 12.28 -2.93 -28.16
CA ALA A 515 11.28 -2.95 -29.21
C ALA A 515 11.69 -3.82 -30.41
N ASP A 516 12.99 -3.83 -30.77
CA ASP A 516 13.51 -4.65 -31.86
C ASP A 516 13.79 -6.12 -31.46
N GLY A 517 13.63 -6.46 -30.18
CA GLY A 517 13.82 -7.80 -29.64
C GLY A 517 15.26 -8.18 -29.30
N THR A 518 16.23 -7.26 -29.38
CA THR A 518 17.63 -7.49 -28.99
C THR A 518 17.74 -7.90 -27.53
N GLU A 519 17.07 -7.18 -26.63
CA GLU A 519 17.05 -7.49 -25.19
C GLU A 519 16.33 -8.81 -24.88
N THR A 520 15.28 -9.12 -25.64
CA THR A 520 14.55 -10.39 -25.56
C THR A 520 15.46 -11.55 -25.91
N LYS A 521 16.15 -11.46 -27.06
CA LYS A 521 17.11 -12.48 -27.50
C LYS A 521 18.22 -12.68 -26.46
N ARG A 522 18.82 -11.59 -25.97
CA ARG A 522 19.84 -11.64 -24.91
C ARG A 522 19.35 -12.38 -23.66
N SER A 523 18.12 -12.10 -23.23
CA SER A 523 17.52 -12.72 -22.05
C SER A 523 17.27 -14.21 -22.25
N LEU A 524 16.75 -14.62 -23.42
CA LEU A 524 16.57 -16.03 -23.77
C LEU A 524 17.91 -16.78 -23.86
N ASP A 525 18.90 -16.20 -24.54
CA ASP A 525 20.23 -16.77 -24.71
C ASP A 525 20.97 -16.96 -23.38
N TYR A 526 20.76 -16.06 -22.41
CA TYR A 526 21.35 -16.18 -21.07
C TYR A 526 20.59 -17.19 -20.19
N ASN A 527 19.26 -17.09 -20.14
CA ASN A 527 18.43 -17.94 -19.29
C ASN A 527 18.37 -19.39 -19.78
N GLY A 528 18.62 -19.63 -21.07
CA GLY A 528 18.66 -20.97 -21.67
C GLY A 528 19.99 -21.71 -21.50
N ARG A 529 21.01 -21.10 -20.89
CA ARG A 529 22.32 -21.76 -20.73
C ARG A 529 22.27 -22.90 -19.70
N PRO A 530 22.99 -24.02 -19.94
CA PRO A 530 23.06 -25.12 -18.97
C PRO A 530 23.61 -24.71 -17.59
N ASP A 531 24.52 -23.74 -17.58
CA ASP A 531 25.20 -23.18 -16.40
C ASP A 531 24.53 -21.88 -15.89
N TYR A 532 23.33 -21.54 -16.36
CA TYR A 532 22.61 -20.31 -15.99
C TYR A 532 22.61 -20.04 -14.48
N ARG A 533 22.30 -21.05 -13.66
CA ARG A 533 22.24 -20.88 -12.20
C ARG A 533 23.59 -20.55 -11.59
N GLU A 534 24.66 -21.18 -12.08
CA GLU A 534 26.02 -20.91 -11.60
C GLU A 534 26.46 -19.50 -11.97
N LEU A 535 26.23 -19.08 -13.22
CA LEU A 535 26.52 -17.73 -13.69
C LEU A 535 25.73 -16.67 -12.91
N TYR A 536 24.43 -16.89 -12.73
CA TYR A 536 23.57 -15.99 -11.96
C TYR A 536 23.98 -15.90 -10.49
N ASP A 537 24.26 -17.03 -9.84
CA ASP A 537 24.69 -17.05 -8.44
C ASP A 537 26.02 -16.32 -8.26
N LYS A 538 26.94 -16.43 -9.23
CA LYS A 538 28.19 -15.67 -9.25
C LYS A 538 27.96 -14.17 -9.41
N GLU A 539 27.13 -13.74 -10.35
CA GLU A 539 26.77 -12.32 -10.52
C GLU A 539 26.09 -11.76 -9.25
N MET A 540 25.22 -12.54 -8.61
CA MET A 540 24.58 -12.15 -7.37
C MET A 540 25.56 -12.09 -6.20
N GLU A 541 26.56 -12.96 -6.16
CA GLU A 541 27.65 -12.90 -5.18
C GLU A 541 28.49 -11.64 -5.37
N GLU A 542 28.85 -11.30 -6.61
CA GLU A 542 29.56 -10.06 -6.95
C GLU A 542 28.78 -8.83 -6.46
N ILE A 543 27.47 -8.76 -6.77
CA ILE A 543 26.61 -7.69 -6.28
C ILE A 543 26.58 -7.66 -4.75
N ARG A 544 26.33 -8.78 -4.08
CA ARG A 544 26.27 -8.84 -2.59
C ARG A 544 27.57 -8.37 -1.93
N ASN A 545 28.70 -8.56 -2.61
CA ASN A 545 30.02 -8.23 -2.09
C ASN A 545 30.45 -6.77 -2.32
N LEU A 546 29.72 -6.00 -3.15
CA LEU A 546 29.98 -4.57 -3.32
C LEU A 546 29.93 -3.85 -1.96
N GLU A 547 30.86 -2.91 -1.76
CA GLU A 547 31.00 -2.18 -0.48
C GLU A 547 29.69 -1.49 -0.08
N ILE A 548 28.99 -0.86 -1.04
CA ILE A 548 27.68 -0.21 -0.84
C ILE A 548 26.65 -1.14 -0.17
N TRP A 549 26.56 -2.40 -0.61
CA TRP A 549 25.53 -3.32 -0.10
C TRP A 549 25.93 -3.95 1.24
N ARG A 550 27.24 -4.12 1.47
CA ARG A 550 27.78 -4.51 2.79
C ARG A 550 27.58 -3.40 3.82
N ALA A 551 27.87 -2.13 3.47
CA ALA A 551 27.59 -0.96 4.29
C ALA A 551 26.08 -0.87 4.58
N GLY A 552 25.24 -1.03 3.56
CA GLY A 552 23.79 -1.04 3.73
C GLY A 552 23.28 -2.15 4.65
N LYS A 553 23.92 -3.32 4.73
CA LYS A 553 23.55 -4.36 5.70
C LYS A 553 23.73 -3.88 7.15
N ALA A 554 24.82 -3.17 7.42
CA ALA A 554 25.05 -2.57 8.73
C ALA A 554 24.02 -1.47 9.03
N VAL A 555 23.81 -0.53 8.09
CA VAL A 555 22.83 0.56 8.27
C VAL A 555 21.42 0.03 8.50
N ARG A 556 20.95 -0.92 7.68
CA ARG A 556 19.61 -1.52 7.84
C ARG A 556 19.40 -2.21 9.19
N SER A 557 20.46 -2.77 9.80
CA SER A 557 20.37 -3.39 11.12
C SER A 557 20.14 -2.41 12.26
N LEU A 558 20.39 -1.12 12.03
CA LEU A 558 20.17 -0.05 13.00
C LEU A 558 18.75 0.53 12.95
N ARG A 559 17.93 0.12 11.96
CA ARG A 559 16.59 0.68 11.79
C ARG A 559 15.66 0.25 12.93
N PRO A 560 14.87 1.17 13.51
CA PRO A 560 14.04 0.87 14.66
C PRO A 560 13.03 -0.26 14.42
N GLU A 561 12.48 -0.39 13.21
CA GLU A 561 11.48 -1.41 12.88
C GLU A 561 12.04 -2.85 12.81
N ASN A 562 13.36 -3.01 12.87
CA ASN A 562 14.02 -4.32 12.89
C ASN A 562 14.36 -4.82 14.31
N ASN A 563 14.05 -4.02 15.34
CA ASN A 563 14.19 -4.37 16.76
C ASN A 563 12.82 -4.34 17.44
#